data_AF-A0A7C7N1B8-F1
#
_entry.id   AF-A0A7C7N1B8-F1
#
_cell.length_a   1.000
_cell.length_b   1.000
_cell.length_c   1.000
_cell.angle_alpha   90.00
_cell.angle_beta   90.00
_cell.angle_gamma   90.00
#
_symmetry.space_group_name_H-M   'P 1'
#
loop_
_entity.id
_entity.type
_entity.pdbx_description
1 polymer ?
#
loop_
_entity_poly.entity_id
_entity_poly.type
_entity_poly.pdbx_seq_one_letter_code
_entity_poly.pdbx_strand_id
1 'polypeptide(L)'
;EPVTLKLPSGKKMRARGQIDRIDQVGDEDAHTYEIWDYKTGGTSQFKQDDPFRQGRKIQNTLYMLMADQALKSSIDLNAKLLRFGYFFPSIKGKGERISWPKLELSEGITILDKLCELASNGAFPHSHDSNDCHFCDHTELSDAEIDGLQEKMGDESNESLAPIRELRT
;
A
#
# COMPACT_ATOMS: atom_id res chain seq x y z
N GLU A 1 7.57 -12.71 14.63
CA GLU A 1 6.58 -11.93 15.40
C GLU A 1 5.99 -10.78 14.58
N PRO A 2 4.74 -10.36 14.84
CA PRO A 2 4.17 -9.17 14.23
C PRO A 2 4.98 -7.93 14.65
N VAL A 3 5.11 -6.97 13.74
CA VAL A 3 5.69 -5.66 14.05
C VAL A 3 4.59 -4.67 14.44
N THR A 4 4.92 -3.69 15.28
CA THR A 4 3.95 -2.67 15.72
C THR A 4 4.25 -1.34 15.04
N LEU A 5 3.35 -0.94 14.13
CA LEU A 5 3.42 0.31 13.39
C LEU A 5 2.66 1.40 14.15
N LYS A 6 3.27 2.59 14.29
CA LYS A 6 2.62 3.78 14.84
C LYS A 6 2.05 4.58 13.67
N LEU A 7 0.78 4.96 13.76
CA LEU A 7 0.09 5.75 12.75
C LEU A 7 0.08 7.25 13.16
N PRO A 8 -0.03 8.19 12.21
CA PRO A 8 -0.13 9.63 12.46
C PRO A 8 -1.19 10.02 13.50
N SER A 9 -2.35 9.36 13.50
CA SER A 9 -3.42 9.52 14.48
C SER A 9 -3.04 9.14 15.93
N GLY A 10 -1.84 8.58 16.15
CA GLY A 10 -1.40 8.03 17.43
C GLY A 10 -1.90 6.60 17.69
N LYS A 11 -2.79 6.07 16.83
CA LYS A 11 -3.20 4.67 16.83
C LYS A 11 -2.00 3.76 16.50
N LYS A 12 -2.14 2.48 16.87
CA LYS A 12 -1.14 1.44 16.57
C LYS A 12 -1.80 0.33 15.79
N MET A 13 -1.08 -0.16 14.78
CA MET A 13 -1.46 -1.35 14.03
C MET A 13 -0.39 -2.42 14.20
N ARG A 14 -0.81 -3.67 14.41
CA ARG A 14 0.09 -4.82 14.34
C ARG A 14 0.08 -5.38 12.93
N ALA A 15 1.22 -5.40 12.27
CA ALA A 15 1.39 -5.95 10.93
C ALA A 15 2.17 -7.26 10.96
N ARG A 16 1.73 -8.22 10.17
CA ARG A 16 2.45 -9.47 9.88
C ARG A 16 2.32 -9.74 8.40
N GLY A 17 3.38 -10.28 7.81
CA GLY A 17 3.48 -10.53 6.37
C GLY A 17 4.84 -11.13 6.05
N GLN A 18 5.05 -11.37 4.76
CA GLN A 18 6.28 -11.93 4.20
C GLN A 18 6.76 -11.01 3.09
N ILE A 19 7.99 -10.53 3.22
CA ILE A 19 8.64 -9.71 2.20
C ILE A 19 9.44 -10.65 1.30
N ASP A 20 9.22 -10.60 -0.01
CA ASP A 20 9.84 -11.52 -0.96
C ASP A 20 11.38 -11.40 -0.96
N ARG A 21 11.88 -10.16 -0.94
CA ARG A 21 13.32 -9.89 -1.02
C ARG A 21 13.70 -8.55 -0.40
N ILE A 22 14.79 -8.57 0.35
CA ILE A 22 15.49 -7.38 0.84
C ILE A 22 16.95 -7.51 0.41
N ASP A 23 17.46 -6.49 -0.27
CA ASP A 23 18.86 -6.41 -0.71
C ASP A 23 19.61 -5.38 0.14
N GLN A 24 20.81 -5.73 0.59
CA GLN A 24 21.77 -4.73 1.08
C GLN A 24 22.41 -4.05 -0.14
N VAL A 25 22.53 -2.72 -0.09
CA VAL A 25 23.04 -1.90 -1.19
C VAL A 25 24.33 -1.20 -0.76
N GLY A 26 25.38 -1.46 -1.52
CA GLY A 26 26.74 -1.03 -1.22
C GLY A 26 27.63 -2.22 -0.86
N ASP A 27 28.77 -1.93 -0.27
CA ASP A 27 29.70 -2.95 0.23
C ASP A 27 29.18 -3.57 1.54
N GLU A 28 29.90 -4.54 2.09
CA GLU A 28 29.47 -5.33 3.26
C GLU A 28 29.19 -4.46 4.51
N ASP A 29 29.88 -3.32 4.64
CA ASP A 29 29.69 -2.36 5.73
C ASP A 29 28.53 -1.38 5.51
N ALA A 30 27.79 -1.49 4.39
CA ALA A 30 26.73 -0.55 4.07
C ALA A 30 25.44 -0.81 4.87
N HIS A 31 24.90 0.21 5.52
CA HIS A 31 23.65 0.13 6.28
C HIS A 31 22.39 0.43 5.43
N THR A 32 22.48 0.28 4.11
CA THR A 32 21.41 0.69 3.19
C THR A 32 20.77 -0.53 2.56
N TYR A 33 19.44 -0.52 2.47
CA TYR A 33 18.66 -1.66 2.00
C TYR A 33 17.58 -1.23 1.01
N GLU A 34 17.22 -2.14 0.10
CA GLU A 34 16.12 -1.99 -0.85
C GLU A 34 15.17 -3.19 -0.77
N ILE A 35 13.88 -2.95 -1.03
CA ILE A 35 12.85 -3.98 -0.99
C ILE A 35 12.37 -4.28 -2.40
N TRP A 36 12.26 -5.57 -2.73
CA TRP A 36 11.69 -6.04 -3.99
C TRP A 36 10.54 -7.01 -3.73
N ASP A 37 9.40 -6.73 -4.36
CA ASP A 37 8.24 -7.62 -4.42
C ASP A 37 8.12 -8.22 -5.83
N TYR A 38 7.97 -9.53 -5.91
CA TYR A 38 7.95 -10.27 -7.16
C TYR A 38 6.53 -10.37 -7.71
N LYS A 39 6.36 -9.94 -8.97
CA LYS A 39 5.08 -10.01 -9.67
C LYS A 39 5.20 -10.84 -10.94
N THR A 40 4.29 -11.79 -11.13
CA THR A 40 4.25 -12.68 -12.31
C THR A 40 3.42 -12.11 -13.47
N GLY A 41 2.59 -11.09 -13.21
CA GLY A 41 1.73 -10.44 -14.20
C GLY A 41 2.44 -9.45 -15.12
N GLY A 42 1.65 -8.61 -15.79
CA GLY A 42 2.16 -7.48 -16.59
C GLY A 42 2.36 -6.21 -15.75
N THR A 43 3.03 -5.22 -16.34
CA THR A 43 3.45 -4.00 -15.63
C THR A 43 2.50 -2.81 -15.78
N SER A 44 1.52 -2.87 -16.68
CA SER A 44 0.66 -1.72 -17.03
C SER A 44 0.03 -1.03 -15.82
N GLN A 45 -0.55 -1.79 -14.90
CA GLN A 45 -1.19 -1.23 -13.71
C GLN A 45 -0.22 -0.59 -12.70
N PHE A 46 1.09 -0.78 -12.85
CA PHE A 46 2.13 -0.27 -11.94
C PHE A 46 2.86 0.95 -12.48
N LYS A 47 2.64 1.31 -13.75
CA LYS A 47 3.16 2.52 -14.38
C LYS A 47 2.18 3.67 -14.21
N GLN A 48 2.02 4.12 -12.97
CA GLN A 48 1.16 5.26 -12.63
C GLN A 48 1.98 6.28 -11.86
N ASP A 49 1.66 7.55 -12.04
CA ASP A 49 2.34 8.65 -11.36
C ASP A 49 2.08 8.59 -9.84
N ASP A 50 0.86 8.18 -9.45
CA ASP A 50 0.51 7.90 -8.07
C ASP A 50 0.87 6.45 -7.67
N PRO A 51 1.88 6.23 -6.80
CA PRO A 51 2.27 4.90 -6.34
C PRO A 51 1.19 4.20 -5.49
N PHE A 52 0.26 4.95 -4.91
CA PHE A 52 -0.77 4.45 -4.00
C PHE A 52 -2.11 4.20 -4.68
N ARG A 53 -2.32 4.72 -5.89
CA ARG A 53 -3.59 4.66 -6.61
C ARG A 53 -4.77 5.06 -5.72
N GLN A 54 -4.69 6.24 -5.11
CA GLN A 54 -5.73 6.76 -4.21
C GLN A 54 -5.95 5.81 -3.00
N GLY A 55 -4.93 5.09 -2.56
CA GLY A 55 -5.05 4.08 -1.49
C GLY A 55 -5.53 2.69 -1.94
N ARG A 56 -5.65 2.42 -3.25
CA ARG A 56 -5.85 1.05 -3.78
C ARG A 56 -4.59 0.19 -3.69
N LYS A 57 -3.41 0.81 -3.52
CA LYS A 57 -2.13 0.13 -3.36
C LYS A 57 -1.42 0.64 -2.10
N ILE A 58 -1.25 -0.24 -1.13
CA ILE A 58 -0.58 0.08 0.13
C ILE A 58 0.55 -0.88 0.49
N GLN A 59 0.76 -1.92 -0.34
CA GLN A 59 1.77 -2.94 -0.10
C GLN A 59 3.18 -2.36 0.01
N ASN A 60 3.51 -1.37 -0.84
CA ASN A 60 4.78 -0.64 -0.82
C ASN A 60 5.08 -0.03 0.56
N THR A 61 4.14 0.73 1.11
CA THR A 61 4.26 1.35 2.44
C THR A 61 4.35 0.30 3.52
N LEU A 62 3.45 -0.69 3.50
CA LEU A 62 3.39 -1.71 4.55
C LEU A 62 4.72 -2.46 4.62
N TYR A 63 5.27 -2.87 3.48
CA TYR A 63 6.55 -3.57 3.43
C TYR A 63 7.72 -2.69 3.87
N MET A 64 7.75 -1.42 3.46
CA MET A 64 8.77 -0.47 3.90
C MET A 64 8.75 -0.28 5.43
N LEU A 65 7.57 -0.10 6.02
CA LEU A 65 7.44 0.06 7.47
C LEU A 65 7.81 -1.22 8.22
N MET A 66 7.39 -2.38 7.71
CA MET A 66 7.72 -3.67 8.32
C MET A 66 9.21 -3.98 8.25
N ALA A 67 9.84 -3.77 7.09
CA ALA A 67 11.27 -3.99 6.91
C ALA A 67 12.11 -3.05 7.78
N ASP A 68 11.75 -1.77 7.87
CA ASP A 68 12.49 -0.79 8.69
C ASP A 68 12.54 -1.26 10.15
N GLN A 69 11.41 -1.71 10.70
CA GLN A 69 11.34 -2.21 12.07
C GLN A 69 12.04 -3.56 12.24
N ALA A 70 11.85 -4.50 11.30
CA ALA A 70 12.48 -5.81 11.36
C ALA A 70 14.00 -5.70 11.29
N LEU A 71 14.55 -5.02 10.27
CA LEU A 71 15.98 -4.81 10.08
C LEU A 71 16.64 -4.19 11.32
N LYS A 72 16.07 -3.10 11.85
CA LYS A 72 16.61 -2.44 13.05
C LYS A 72 16.56 -3.30 14.32
N SER A 73 15.58 -4.19 14.41
CA SER A 73 15.41 -5.05 15.57
C SER A 73 16.26 -6.32 15.55
N SER A 74 16.59 -6.84 14.37
CA SER A 74 17.18 -8.18 14.25
C SER A 74 18.48 -8.26 13.46
N ILE A 75 18.81 -7.26 12.63
CA ILE A 75 19.96 -7.32 11.71
C ILE A 75 20.91 -6.13 11.93
N ASP A 76 20.41 -4.91 11.80
CA ASP A 76 21.22 -3.69 11.78
C ASP A 76 20.45 -2.49 12.33
N LEU A 77 20.84 -2.01 13.52
CA LEU A 77 20.23 -0.87 14.20
C LEU A 77 20.28 0.43 13.36
N ASN A 78 21.27 0.55 12.48
CA ASN A 78 21.48 1.72 11.63
C ASN A 78 20.82 1.59 10.25
N ALA A 79 20.04 0.52 10.02
CA ALA A 79 19.46 0.21 8.72
C ALA A 79 18.63 1.38 8.16
N LYS A 80 18.88 1.71 6.89
CA LYS A 80 18.17 2.73 6.11
C LYS A 80 17.60 2.11 4.85
N LEU A 81 16.28 2.22 4.69
CA LEU A 81 15.62 1.83 3.44
C LEU A 81 15.74 2.93 2.40
N LEU A 82 16.23 2.57 1.22
CA LEU A 82 16.41 3.46 0.09
C LEU A 82 15.16 3.51 -0.80
N ARG A 83 14.60 2.35 -1.17
CA ARG A 83 13.44 2.26 -2.07
C ARG A 83 12.64 0.98 -1.86
N PHE A 84 11.43 1.01 -2.41
CA PHE A 84 10.64 -0.19 -2.69
C PHE A 84 10.47 -0.33 -4.20
N GLY A 85 10.46 -1.56 -4.70
CA GLY A 85 10.14 -1.83 -6.10
C GLY A 85 9.42 -3.15 -6.34
N TYR A 86 8.71 -3.19 -7.45
CA TYR A 86 8.20 -4.39 -8.05
C TYR A 86 9.20 -4.90 -9.09
N PHE A 87 9.51 -6.19 -9.03
CA PHE A 87 10.30 -6.87 -10.05
C PHE A 87 9.42 -7.90 -10.77
N PHE A 88 9.39 -7.82 -12.10
CA PHE A 88 8.53 -8.65 -12.94
C PHE A 88 9.35 -9.67 -13.74
N PRO A 89 9.79 -10.80 -13.14
CA PRO A 89 10.66 -11.77 -13.78
C PRO A 89 9.96 -12.64 -14.85
N SER A 90 8.66 -12.46 -15.08
CA SER A 90 7.89 -13.27 -16.05
C SER A 90 8.09 -12.84 -17.50
N ILE A 91 7.68 -13.70 -18.45
CA ILE A 91 7.68 -13.39 -19.90
C ILE A 91 6.86 -12.11 -20.18
N LYS A 92 5.70 -11.97 -19.54
CA LYS A 92 4.83 -10.79 -19.70
C LYS A 92 5.45 -9.53 -19.08
N GLY A 93 6.16 -9.71 -17.98
CA GLY A 93 6.88 -8.67 -17.25
C GLY A 93 8.20 -8.22 -17.89
N LYS A 94 8.80 -9.06 -18.72
CA LYS A 94 10.05 -8.79 -19.47
C LYS A 94 11.23 -8.38 -18.57
N GLY A 95 11.25 -8.82 -17.30
CA GLY A 95 12.30 -8.47 -16.35
C GLY A 95 12.25 -7.00 -15.88
N GLU A 96 11.15 -6.30 -16.14
CA GLU A 96 11.01 -4.89 -15.79
C GLU A 96 11.04 -4.69 -14.26
N ARG A 97 11.63 -3.57 -13.85
CA ARG A 97 11.68 -3.10 -12.46
C ARG A 97 11.04 -1.73 -12.38
N ILE A 98 10.02 -1.62 -11.54
CA ILE A 98 9.34 -0.35 -11.25
C ILE A 98 9.55 -0.06 -9.78
N SER A 99 10.14 1.08 -9.45
CA SER A 99 10.51 1.39 -8.07
C SER A 99 10.32 2.85 -7.74
N TRP A 100 10.05 3.12 -6.47
CA TRP A 100 9.92 4.47 -5.92
C TRP A 100 10.89 4.64 -4.75
N PRO A 101 11.68 5.73 -4.71
CA PRO A 101 12.44 6.14 -3.54
C PRO A 101 11.56 6.22 -2.29
N LYS A 102 12.15 5.96 -1.12
CA LYS A 102 11.45 6.07 0.17
C LYS A 102 10.73 7.42 0.35
N LEU A 103 11.34 8.50 -0.15
CA LEU A 103 10.77 9.85 -0.04
C LEU A 103 9.45 10.01 -0.80
N GLU A 104 9.35 9.45 -2.01
CA GLU A 104 8.12 9.46 -2.81
C GLU A 104 7.01 8.61 -2.15
N LEU A 105 7.39 7.68 -1.28
CA LEU A 105 6.45 6.84 -0.53
C LEU A 105 6.06 7.39 0.84
N SER A 106 6.48 8.61 1.19
CA SER A 106 6.32 9.18 2.52
C SER A 106 4.86 9.37 2.95
N GLU A 107 3.97 9.72 2.01
CA GLU A 107 2.54 9.91 2.27
C GLU A 107 1.79 8.61 2.58
N GLY A 108 2.39 7.46 2.23
CA GLY A 108 1.73 6.17 2.36
C GLY A 108 1.33 5.83 3.81
N ILE A 109 2.06 6.33 4.81
CA ILE A 109 1.68 6.10 6.22
C ILE A 109 0.38 6.83 6.60
N THR A 110 0.14 8.00 6.01
CA THR A 110 -1.11 8.75 6.17
C THR A 110 -2.26 8.04 5.47
N ILE A 111 -2.02 7.49 4.27
CA ILE A 111 -3.00 6.68 3.55
C ILE A 111 -3.37 5.44 4.36
N LEU A 112 -2.38 4.74 4.91
CA LEU A 112 -2.60 3.57 5.77
C LEU A 112 -3.43 3.93 7.01
N ASP A 113 -3.18 5.09 7.62
CA ASP A 113 -3.97 5.59 8.76
C ASP A 113 -5.44 5.82 8.37
N LYS A 114 -5.70 6.48 7.25
CA LYS A 114 -7.06 6.69 6.73
C LYS A 114 -7.78 5.37 6.44
N LEU A 115 -7.08 4.38 5.89
CA LEU A 115 -7.64 3.04 5.66
C LEU A 115 -7.97 2.33 6.99
N CYS A 116 -7.09 2.44 7.99
CA CYS A 116 -7.37 1.93 9.34
C CYS A 116 -8.51 2.68 10.03
N GLU A 117 -8.63 3.99 9.82
CA GLU A 117 -9.70 4.82 10.34
C GLU A 117 -11.06 4.40 9.77
N LEU A 118 -11.13 4.25 8.44
CA LEU A 118 -12.31 3.76 7.73
C LEU A 118 -12.82 2.44 8.33
N ALA A 119 -11.90 1.47 8.49
CA ALA A 119 -12.23 0.18 9.11
C ALA A 119 -12.66 0.35 10.59
N SER A 120 -12.03 1.26 11.34
CA SER A 120 -12.40 1.54 12.74
C SER A 120 -13.77 2.21 12.89
N ASN A 121 -14.23 2.92 11.85
CA ASN A 121 -15.56 3.51 11.79
C ASN A 121 -16.65 2.48 11.40
N GLY A 122 -16.27 1.23 11.13
CA GLY A 122 -17.20 0.20 10.64
C GLY A 122 -17.61 0.40 9.19
N ALA A 123 -16.87 1.21 8.42
CA ALA A 123 -17.14 1.46 7.02
C ALA A 123 -16.32 0.52 6.13
N PHE A 124 -17.02 -0.23 5.27
CA PHE A 124 -16.41 -1.18 4.32
C PHE A 124 -16.96 -0.93 2.91
N PRO A 125 -16.71 0.25 2.32
CA PRO A 125 -17.15 0.54 0.95
C PRO A 125 -16.46 -0.41 -0.03
N HIS A 126 -17.21 -0.92 -1.02
CA HIS A 126 -16.65 -1.81 -2.03
C HIS A 126 -15.84 -1.03 -3.08
N SER A 127 -16.49 -0.46 -4.10
CA SER A 127 -15.91 0.56 -4.97
C SER A 127 -17.01 1.40 -5.62
N HIS A 128 -16.66 2.62 -6.05
CA HIS A 128 -17.48 3.52 -6.86
C HIS A 128 -17.02 3.55 -8.33
N ASP A 129 -16.09 2.65 -8.70
CA ASP A 129 -15.56 2.46 -10.06
C ASP A 129 -15.82 1.00 -10.47
N SER A 130 -16.63 0.81 -11.51
CA SER A 130 -16.96 -0.53 -12.04
C SER A 130 -15.74 -1.29 -12.54
N ASN A 131 -14.66 -0.60 -12.92
CA ASN A 131 -13.43 -1.22 -13.39
C ASN A 131 -12.63 -1.90 -12.27
N ASP A 132 -12.87 -1.55 -11.00
CA ASP A 132 -12.17 -2.17 -9.86
C ASP A 132 -12.61 -3.64 -9.66
N CYS A 133 -13.80 -4.02 -10.16
CA CYS A 133 -14.41 -5.33 -9.92
C CYS A 133 -14.16 -6.38 -11.01
N HIS A 134 -13.38 -6.05 -12.07
CA HIS A 134 -13.21 -6.93 -13.23
C HIS A 134 -12.61 -8.31 -12.92
N PHE A 135 -11.92 -8.44 -11.77
CA PHE A 135 -11.30 -9.68 -11.31
C PHE A 135 -11.74 -10.07 -9.88
N CYS A 136 -12.86 -9.56 -9.39
CA CYS A 136 -13.37 -9.92 -8.06
C CYS A 136 -14.01 -11.30 -8.07
N ASP A 137 -13.71 -12.10 -7.05
CA ASP A 137 -14.40 -13.38 -6.79
C ASP A 137 -15.79 -13.18 -6.17
N HIS A 138 -16.11 -11.93 -5.78
CA HIS A 138 -17.41 -11.51 -5.27
C HIS A 138 -18.34 -11.09 -6.42
N THR A 139 -19.63 -10.98 -6.13
CA THR A 139 -20.67 -10.56 -7.09
C THR A 139 -20.26 -9.28 -7.81
N GLU A 140 -20.56 -9.20 -9.11
CA GLU A 140 -20.38 -7.96 -9.88
C GLU A 140 -21.02 -6.79 -9.14
N LEU A 141 -20.30 -5.66 -9.08
CA LEU A 141 -20.86 -4.40 -8.60
C LEU A 141 -22.06 -4.03 -9.46
N SER A 142 -23.24 -4.00 -8.86
CA SER A 142 -24.41 -3.44 -9.51
C SER A 142 -24.32 -1.92 -9.57
N ASP A 143 -24.93 -1.32 -10.60
CA ASP A 143 -25.04 0.14 -10.71
C ASP A 143 -25.64 0.75 -9.44
N ALA A 144 -26.62 0.08 -8.82
CA ALA A 144 -27.24 0.53 -7.58
C ALA A 144 -26.26 0.58 -6.38
N GLU A 145 -25.29 -0.33 -6.30
CA GLU A 145 -24.27 -0.29 -5.25
C GLU A 145 -23.24 0.82 -5.48
N ILE A 146 -22.87 1.05 -6.74
CA ILE A 146 -21.98 2.13 -7.14
C ILE A 146 -22.64 3.48 -6.84
N ASP A 147 -23.86 3.69 -7.33
CA ASP A 147 -24.63 4.92 -7.13
C ASP A 147 -24.88 5.17 -5.65
N GLY A 148 -25.25 4.13 -4.89
CA GLY A 148 -25.47 4.24 -3.46
C GLY A 148 -24.21 4.58 -2.66
N LEU A 149 -23.02 4.13 -3.11
CA LEU A 149 -21.76 4.56 -2.51
C LEU A 149 -21.42 6.00 -2.89
N GLN A 150 -21.63 6.38 -4.16
CA GLN A 150 -21.40 7.75 -4.63
C GLN A 150 -22.28 8.76 -3.87
N GLU A 151 -23.55 8.45 -3.64
CA GLU A 151 -24.45 9.28 -2.84
C GLU A 151 -23.94 9.44 -1.40
N LYS A 152 -23.56 8.34 -0.74
CA LYS A 152 -23.00 8.37 0.63
C LYS A 152 -21.66 9.10 0.71
N MET A 153 -20.86 9.07 -0.36
CA MET A 153 -19.64 9.85 -0.49
C MET A 153 -19.91 11.31 -0.84
N GLY A 154 -21.07 11.65 -1.41
CA GLY A 154 -21.50 13.03 -1.62
C GLY A 154 -22.04 13.70 -0.35
N ASP A 155 -22.52 12.90 0.61
CA ASP A 155 -22.99 13.38 1.90
C ASP A 155 -21.82 13.69 2.85
N GLU A 156 -21.47 14.97 2.98
CA GLU A 156 -20.43 15.45 3.91
C GLU A 156 -20.76 15.18 5.38
N SER A 157 -22.05 15.04 5.72
CA SER A 157 -22.47 14.71 7.10
C SER A 157 -22.16 13.26 7.47
N ASN A 158 -21.91 12.40 6.48
CA ASN A 158 -21.50 11.03 6.72
C ASN A 158 -20.01 10.97 7.09
N GLU A 159 -19.69 11.20 8.36
CA GLU A 159 -18.31 11.18 8.88
C GLU A 159 -17.62 9.82 8.71
N SER A 160 -18.37 8.72 8.67
CA SER A 160 -17.81 7.37 8.55
C SER A 160 -17.02 7.16 7.25
N LEU A 161 -17.36 7.89 6.18
CA LEU A 161 -16.71 7.84 4.87
C LEU A 161 -15.76 9.01 4.61
N ALA A 162 -15.52 9.90 5.58
CA ALA A 162 -14.56 10.99 5.42
C ALA A 162 -13.17 10.50 4.97
N PRO A 163 -12.60 9.41 5.54
CA PRO A 163 -11.28 8.95 5.14
C PRO A 163 -11.21 8.52 3.67
N ILE A 164 -12.25 7.85 3.16
CA ILE A 164 -12.26 7.43 1.75
C ILE A 164 -12.52 8.60 0.80
N ARG A 165 -13.33 9.59 1.17
CA ARG A 165 -13.53 10.81 0.36
C ARG A 165 -12.20 11.52 0.10
N GLU A 166 -11.39 11.68 1.15
CA GLU A 166 -10.07 12.33 1.03
C GLU A 166 -9.05 11.51 0.23
N LEU A 167 -9.25 10.20 0.12
CA LEU A 167 -8.39 9.33 -0.69
C LEU A 167 -8.79 9.33 -2.16
N ARG A 168 -10.08 9.55 -2.47
CA ARG A 168 -10.66 9.43 -3.81
C ARG A 168 -10.79 10.76 -4.58
N THR A 169 -10.15 11.82 -4.09
CA THR A 169 -10.05 13.11 -4.80
C THR A 169 -9.27 13.02 -6.10
#